data_AF-A0A2V9L8Z4-F1
#
_entry.id   AF-A0A2V9L8Z4-F1
#
_cell.length_a   1.000
_cell.length_b   1.000
_cell.length_c   1.000
_cell.angle_alpha   90.00
_cell.angle_beta   90.00
_cell.angle_gamma   90.00
#
_symmetry.space_group_name_H-M   'P 1'
#
loop_
_entity.id
_entity.type
_entity.pdbx_description
1 polymer ?
#
loop_
_entity_poly.entity_id
_entity_poly.type
_entity_poly.pdbx_seq_one_letter_code
_entity_poly.pdbx_strand_id
1 'polypeptide(L)' 'MRNHQNSIPRPQQECGIAYIIKSWPRLSETFILSEVAALERQGVLLRIFSVKEPDAGPVHA' A
#
# COMPACT_ATOMS: atom_id res chain seq x y z
N MET A 1 13.49 20.91 -40.35
CA MET A 1 14.13 20.65 -39.03
C MET A 1 13.02 20.31 -38.05
N ARG A 2 12.91 19.04 -37.63
CA ARG A 2 11.74 18.47 -36.94
C ARG A 2 12.10 18.35 -35.45
N ASN A 3 11.52 19.21 -34.61
CA ASN A 3 11.83 19.25 -33.17
C ASN A 3 11.10 18.11 -32.47
N HIS A 4 11.82 17.00 -32.22
CA HIS A 4 11.38 15.93 -31.32
C HIS A 4 11.38 16.47 -29.87
N GLN A 5 10.26 17.05 -29.46
CA GLN A 5 10.00 17.28 -28.04
C GLN A 5 9.77 15.91 -27.39
N ASN A 6 10.80 15.40 -26.73
CA ASN A 6 10.73 14.21 -25.92
C ASN A 6 9.79 14.49 -24.75
N SER A 7 8.57 13.95 -24.81
CA SER A 7 7.61 14.00 -23.71
C SER A 7 8.18 13.23 -22.54
N ILE A 8 8.76 13.92 -21.56
CA ILE A 8 9.13 13.30 -20.29
C ILE A 8 7.82 12.77 -19.70
N PRO A 9 7.66 11.44 -19.50
CA PRO A 9 6.46 10.94 -18.86
C PRO A 9 6.43 11.50 -17.45
N ARG A 10 5.51 12.45 -17.20
CA ARG A 10 5.19 12.84 -15.83
C ARG A 10 4.71 11.57 -15.15
N PRO A 11 5.29 11.15 -14.00
CA PRO A 11 4.68 10.07 -13.25
C PRO A 11 3.24 10.51 -13.03
N GLN A 12 2.31 9.77 -13.63
CA GLN A 12 0.90 9.92 -13.30
C GLN A 12 0.90 9.76 -11.79
N GLN A 13 0.56 10.82 -11.07
CA GLN A 13 0.53 10.76 -9.62
C GLN A 13 -0.62 9.83 -9.30
N GLU A 14 -0.29 8.54 -9.29
CA GLU A 14 -1.10 7.45 -8.79
C GLU A 14 -1.36 7.80 -7.34
N CYS A 15 -2.48 8.49 -7.11
CA CYS A 15 -2.89 8.91 -5.79
C CYS A 15 -3.24 7.64 -5.01
N GLY A 16 -2.27 7.17 -4.23
CA GLY A 16 -2.37 5.97 -3.41
C GLY A 16 -2.41 6.31 -1.93
N ILE A 17 -2.93 5.38 -1.13
CA ILE A 17 -3.00 5.49 0.32
C ILE A 17 -1.82 4.72 0.92
N ALA A 18 -1.05 5.39 1.77
CA ALA A 18 0.05 4.79 2.52
C ALA A 18 -0.35 4.60 3.99
N TYR A 19 -0.39 3.35 4.46
CA TYR A 19 -0.51 3.04 5.88
C TYR A 19 0.87 2.91 6.50
N ILE A 20 1.13 3.64 7.59
CA ILE A 20 2.37 3.53 8.36
C ILE A 20 2.01 2.97 9.73
N ILE A 21 2.51 1.78 10.03
CA ILE A 21 2.21 1.04 11.25
C ILE A 21 3.49 0.69 12.01
N LYS A 22 3.35 0.46 13.31
CA LYS A 22 4.49 0.07 14.16
C LYS A 22 4.98 -1.35 13.84
N SER A 23 4.07 -2.29 13.65
CA SER A 23 4.30 -3.70 13.31
C SER A 23 3.02 -4.26 12.68
N TRP A 24 3.11 -5.37 11.93
CA TRP A 24 1.92 -5.98 11.32
C TRP A 24 0.86 -6.32 12.38
N PRO A 25 -0.44 -6.11 12.10
CA PRO A 25 -1.51 -6.42 13.04
C PRO A 25 -1.53 -7.92 13.38
N ARG A 26 -1.88 -8.24 14.62
CA ARG A 26 -2.15 -9.62 15.05
C ARG A 26 -3.50 -10.07 14.50
N LEU A 27 -3.74 -11.39 14.48
CA LEU A 27 -5.00 -11.98 14.02
C LEU A 27 -6.25 -11.44 14.76
N SER A 28 -6.09 -11.00 16.01
CA SER A 28 -7.17 -10.39 16.80
C SER A 28 -7.54 -8.96 16.36
N GLU A 29 -6.73 -8.31 15.52
CA GLU A 29 -6.91 -6.93 15.06
C GLU A 29 -7.56 -6.90 13.66
N THR A 30 -8.66 -7.64 13.51
CA THR A 30 -9.35 -7.85 12.22
C THR A 30 -9.95 -6.58 11.60
N PHE A 31 -10.11 -5.52 12.37
CA PHE A 31 -10.58 -4.22 11.87
C PHE A 31 -9.65 -3.66 10.79
N ILE A 32 -8.33 -3.75 10.99
CA ILE A 32 -7.33 -3.25 10.03
C ILE A 32 -7.38 -4.08 8.74
N LEU A 33 -7.50 -5.40 8.85
CA LEU A 33 -7.63 -6.29 7.69
C LEU A 33 -8.91 -6.02 6.90
N SER A 34 -10.02 -5.75 7.58
CA SER A 34 -11.31 -5.49 6.94
C SER A 34 -11.30 -4.18 6.14
N GLU A 35 -10.65 -3.15 6.68
CA GLU A 35 -10.48 -1.86 6.00
C GLU A 35 -9.58 -1.98 4.77
N VAL A 36 -8.42 -2.63 4.92
CA VAL A 36 -7.49 -2.91 3.81
C VAL A 36 -8.17 -3.70 2.69
N ALA A 37 -8.88 -4.78 3.02
CA ALA A 37 -9.59 -5.61 2.05
C ALA A 37 -10.70 -4.83 1.31
N ALA A 38 -11.39 -3.91 2.00
CA ALA A 38 -12.40 -3.06 1.36
C ALA A 38 -11.76 -2.08 0.35
N LEU A 39 -10.62 -1.48 0.71
CA LEU A 39 -9.88 -0.58 -0.18
C LEU A 39 -9.31 -1.30 -1.40
N GLU A 40 -8.75 -2.50 -1.21
CA GLU A 40 -8.27 -3.34 -2.30
C GLU A 40 -9.39 -3.72 -3.27
N ARG A 41 -10.57 -4.08 -2.74
CA ARG A 41 -11.77 -4.37 -3.55
C ARG A 41 -12.28 -3.15 -4.33
N GLN A 42 -12.00 -1.94 -3.88
CA GLN A 42 -12.32 -0.70 -4.58
C GLN A 42 -11.26 -0.32 -5.63
N GLY A 43 -10.18 -1.10 -5.76
CA GLY A 43 -9.08 -0.82 -6.68
C GLY A 43 -8.20 0.35 -6.23
N VAL A 44 -8.23 0.69 -4.94
CA VAL A 44 -7.38 1.74 -4.38
C VAL A 44 -5.93 1.25 -4.35
N LEU A 45 -5.02 2.07 -4.86
CA LEU A 45 -3.59 1.81 -4.79
C LEU A 45 -3.14 1.94 -3.33
N LEU A 46 -2.84 0.81 -2.71
CA LEU A 46 -2.49 0.72 -1.30
C LEU A 46 -1.05 0.28 -1.09
N ARG A 47 -0.36 0.90 -0.14
CA ARG A 47 0.92 0.40 0.37
C ARG A 47 0.98 0.48 1.89
N ILE A 48 1.37 -0.63 2.53
CA ILE A 48 1.54 -0.71 3.98
C ILE A 48 3.04 -0.74 4.30
N PHE A 49 3.46 0.13 5.21
CA PHE A 49 4.83 0.23 5.71
C PHE A 49 4.83 -0.07 7.20
N SER A 50 5.70 -0.98 7.63
CA SER A 50 5.89 -1.32 9.03
C SER A 50 7.25 -0.81 9.51
N VAL A 51 7.27 -0.17 10.68
CA VAL A 51 8.53 0.31 11.30
C VAL A 51 9.33 -0.85 11.90
N LYS A 52 8.65 -1.89 12.37
CA LYS A 52 9.25 -3.10 12.94
C LYS A 52 8.74 -4.33 12.20
N GLU A 53 9.56 -5.38 12.21
CA GLU A 53 9.10 -6.69 11.80
C GLU A 53 7.92 -7.14 12.68
N PRO A 54 6.97 -7.90 12.11
CA PRO A 54 5.93 -8.54 12.92
C PRO A 54 6.56 -9.37 14.03
N ASP A 55 5.92 -9.35 15.20
CA ASP A 55 6.24 -10.30 16.26
C ASP A 55 6.09 -11.74 15.73
N ALA A 56 6.88 -12.70 16.19
CA ALA A 56 6.95 -14.07 15.68
C ALA A 56 5.69 -14.92 16.02
N GLY A 57 4.52 -14.29 16.08
CA GLY A 57 3.23 -14.94 16.15
C GLY A 57 2.85 -15.59 14.81
N PRO A 58 1.84 -16.45 14.81
CA PRO A 58 1.39 -17.14 13.60
C PRO A 58 1.03 -16.14 12.49
N VAL A 59 1.65 -16.32 11.32
CA VAL A 59 1.32 -15.64 10.06
C VAL A 59 0.43 -16.56 9.22
N HIS A 60 -0.59 -16.01 8.57
CA HIS A 60 -1.38 -16.77 7.60
C HIS A 60 -0.56 -16.94 6.31
N ALA A 61 -0.41 -18.18 5.85
CA ALA A 61 0.15 -18.56 4.56
C ALA A 61 -0.92 -18.56 3.47
#